data_AF-V5I6M8-F1
#
_entry.id   AF-V5I6M8-F1
#
_cell.length_a   1.000
_cell.length_b   1.000
_cell.length_c   1.000
_cell.angle_alpha   90.00
_cell.angle_beta   90.00
_cell.angle_gamma   90.00
#
_symmetry.space_group_name_H-M   'P 1'
#
loop_
_entity.id
_entity.type
_entity.pdbx_description
1 polymer ?
#
loop_
_entity_poly.entity_id
_entity_poly.type
_entity_poly.pdbx_seq_one_letter_code
_entity_poly.pdbx_strand_id
1 'polypeptide(L)'
;LTFFTTRGEDVQDKNSTAFYNNSEVYEVVERVLELKQNWPEDWGAFNDQAIGIVTPYSDQVFRIRSELRKRRIDDVCVERVLNVQGKQFRAIILSTVRTRKTCSNQSSVGEVEYGFLSNLKLLNT
;
A
#
# COMPACT_ATOMS: atom_id res chain seq x y z
N LEU A 1 -4.76 13.77 -6.81
CA LEU A 1 -3.64 12.93 -6.34
C LEU A 1 -3.06 13.60 -5.11
N THR A 2 -2.98 12.89 -3.98
CA THR A 2 -2.50 13.43 -2.70
C THR A 2 -1.39 12.53 -2.17
N PHE A 3 -0.33 13.12 -1.61
CA PHE A 3 0.79 12.39 -1.03
C PHE A 3 0.81 12.58 0.49
N PHE A 4 0.88 11.47 1.22
CA PHE A 4 1.02 11.45 2.67
C PHE A 4 2.41 10.93 3.01
N THR A 5 3.13 11.65 3.87
CA THR A 5 4.49 11.27 4.28
C THR A 5 4.45 10.69 5.67
N THR A 6 4.97 9.47 5.83
CA THR A 6 5.13 8.84 7.14
C THR A 6 6.60 8.80 7.54
N ARG A 7 6.93 9.27 8.75
CA ARG A 7 8.25 9.07 9.36
C ARG A 7 8.26 7.72 10.08
N GLY A 8 8.47 6.64 9.32
CA GLY A 8 8.64 5.28 9.85
C GLY A 8 10.04 4.74 9.55
N GLU A 9 10.43 3.67 10.23
CA GLU A 9 11.57 2.85 9.85
C GLU A 9 11.07 1.57 9.20
N ASP A 10 11.65 1.18 8.07
CA ASP A 10 11.39 -0.11 7.48
C ASP A 10 12.16 -1.20 8.23
N VAL A 11 11.44 -2.24 8.64
CA VAL A 11 11.98 -3.38 9.37
C VAL A 11 12.04 -4.57 8.42
N GLN A 12 13.17 -5.25 8.41
CA GLN A 12 13.34 -6.54 7.76
C GLN A 12 13.29 -7.63 8.83
N ASP A 13 12.40 -8.61 8.67
CA ASP A 13 12.37 -9.76 9.57
C ASP A 13 13.64 -10.60 9.37
N LYS A 14 14.21 -11.17 10.44
CA LYS A 14 15.42 -12.00 10.36
C LYS A 14 15.21 -13.27 9.52
N ASN A 15 13.94 -13.69 9.37
CA ASN A 15 13.55 -14.87 8.62
C ASN A 15 12.87 -14.54 7.26
N SER A 16 12.79 -13.26 6.88
CA SER A 16 12.13 -12.82 5.64
C SER A 16 13.01 -11.85 4.87
N THR A 17 13.03 -11.97 3.54
CA THR A 17 13.65 -10.97 2.66
C THR A 17 12.75 -9.75 2.44
N ALA A 18 11.51 -9.78 2.94
CA ALA A 18 10.54 -8.71 2.75
C ALA A 18 10.67 -7.61 3.82
N PHE A 19 10.52 -6.38 3.35
CA PHE A 19 10.50 -5.18 4.18
C PHE A 19 9.05 -4.85 4.52
N TYR A 20 8.83 -4.33 5.73
CA TYR A 20 7.54 -3.75 6.12
C TYR A 20 7.76 -2.45 6.88
N ASN A 21 6.76 -1.58 6.86
CA ASN A 21 6.76 -0.32 7.60
C ASN A 21 5.46 -0.19 8.37
N ASN A 22 5.48 -0.51 9.67
CA ASN A 22 4.28 -0.46 10.51
C ASN A 22 3.68 0.95 10.62
N SER A 23 4.51 1.99 10.61
CA SER A 23 4.01 3.37 10.63
C SER A 23 3.18 3.64 9.37
N GLU A 24 3.66 3.21 8.21
CA GLU A 24 2.92 3.32 6.96
C GLU A 24 1.66 2.44 6.95
N VAL A 25 1.71 1.25 7.55
CA VAL A 25 0.50 0.41 7.75
C VAL A 25 -0.56 1.19 8.50
N TYR A 26 -0.21 1.81 9.64
CA TYR A 26 -1.18 2.60 10.40
C TYR A 26 -1.72 3.78 9.60
N GLU A 27 -0.84 4.53 8.92
CA GLU A 27 -1.24 5.66 8.09
C GLU A 27 -2.21 5.25 6.98
N VAL A 28 -1.93 4.16 6.27
CA VAL A 28 -2.79 3.62 5.21
C VAL A 28 -4.16 3.28 5.77
N VAL A 29 -4.23 2.63 6.94
CA VAL A 29 -5.50 2.25 7.55
C VAL A 29 -6.29 3.47 8.02
N GLU A 30 -5.64 4.49 8.58
CA GLU A 30 -6.30 5.75 8.93
C GLU A 30 -6.84 6.47 7.69
N ARG A 31 -6.12 6.43 6.55
CA ARG A 31 -6.63 6.99 5.29
C ARG A 31 -7.86 6.25 4.75
N VAL A 32 -7.92 4.93 4.91
CA VAL A 32 -9.13 4.16 4.55
C VAL A 32 -10.32 4.59 5.40
N LEU A 33 -10.13 4.74 6.71
CA LEU A 33 -11.17 5.19 7.63
C LEU A 33 -11.67 6.60 7.30
N GLU A 34 -10.74 7.52 7.09
CA GLU A 34 -11.05 8.91 6.76
C GLU A 34 -11.83 9.00 5.44
N LEU A 35 -11.43 8.21 4.44
CA LEU A 35 -12.14 8.17 3.16
C LEU A 35 -13.53 7.56 3.29
N LYS A 36 -13.69 6.51 4.11
CA LYS A 36 -15.00 5.92 4.42
C LYS A 36 -15.91 6.92 5.13
N GLN A 37 -15.36 7.71 6.05
CA GLN A 37 -16.12 8.73 6.79
C GLN A 37 -16.51 9.92 5.92
N ASN A 38 -15.62 10.33 5.01
CA ASN A 38 -15.81 11.49 4.14
C ASN A 38 -16.08 11.06 2.69
N TRP A 39 -16.85 9.99 2.51
CA TRP A 39 -17.11 9.44 1.18
C TRP A 39 -17.89 10.44 0.31
N PRO A 40 -17.39 10.83 -0.87
CA PRO A 40 -18.07 11.81 -1.71
C PRO A 40 -19.43 11.31 -2.21
N GLU A 41 -20.48 12.13 -2.10
CA GLU A 41 -21.84 11.77 -2.53
C GLU A 41 -21.89 11.43 -4.04
N ASP A 42 -21.13 12.17 -4.85
CA ASP A 42 -21.04 11.97 -6.30
C ASP A 42 -20.40 10.63 -6.70
N TRP A 43 -19.78 9.89 -5.77
CA TRP A 43 -19.21 8.56 -6.03
C TRP A 43 -20.24 7.44 -5.86
N GLY A 44 -21.44 7.77 -5.41
CA GLY A 44 -22.51 6.83 -5.09
C GLY A 44 -22.34 6.20 -3.70
N ALA A 45 -23.16 5.18 -3.41
CA ALA A 45 -23.12 4.50 -2.13
C ALA A 45 -21.73 3.88 -1.86
N PHE A 46 -21.26 4.05 -0.62
CA PHE A 46 -20.00 3.46 -0.19
C PHE A 46 -20.05 1.93 -0.24
N ASN A 47 -18.98 1.33 -0.75
CA ASN A 47 -18.72 -0.11 -0.76
C ASN A 47 -17.24 -0.30 -0.42
N ASP A 48 -16.91 -1.19 0.53
CA ASP A 48 -15.53 -1.45 0.93
C ASP A 48 -14.67 -1.94 -0.27
N GLN A 49 -15.28 -2.65 -1.23
CA GLN A 49 -14.61 -3.08 -2.49
C GLN A 49 -14.32 -1.93 -3.46
N ALA A 50 -14.86 -0.72 -3.20
CA ALA A 50 -14.57 0.47 -4.00
C ALA A 50 -13.21 1.10 -3.67
N ILE A 51 -12.55 0.66 -2.59
CA ILE A 51 -11.20 1.07 -2.20
C ILE A 51 -10.22 -0.07 -2.50
N GLY A 52 -9.15 0.25 -3.23
CA GLY A 52 -8.02 -0.64 -3.46
C GLY A 52 -6.77 -0.16 -2.74
N ILE A 53 -6.04 -1.06 -2.09
CA ILE A 53 -4.73 -0.79 -1.49
C ILE A 53 -3.70 -1.65 -2.20
N VAL A 54 -2.66 -1.02 -2.72
CA VAL A 54 -1.61 -1.69 -3.49
C VAL A 54 -0.25 -1.47 -2.84
N THR A 55 0.49 -2.56 -2.67
CA THR A 55 1.86 -2.52 -2.13
C THR A 55 2.73 -3.60 -2.78
N PRO A 56 4.04 -3.38 -2.99
CA PRO A 56 4.87 -4.37 -3.66
C PRO A 56 5.25 -5.56 -2.76
N TYR A 57 5.09 -5.47 -1.44
CA TYR A 57 5.56 -6.49 -0.49
C TYR A 57 4.41 -7.31 0.13
N SER A 58 4.54 -8.64 0.10
CA SER A 58 3.56 -9.57 0.69
C SER A 58 3.34 -9.36 2.19
N ASP A 59 4.41 -9.09 2.93
CA ASP A 59 4.33 -8.91 4.38
C ASP A 59 3.57 -7.62 4.73
N GLN A 60 3.71 -6.58 3.90
CA GLN A 60 2.92 -5.35 4.02
C GLN A 60 1.43 -5.63 3.74
N VAL A 61 1.10 -6.42 2.70
CA VAL A 61 -0.29 -6.85 2.44
C VAL A 61 -0.88 -7.53 3.67
N PHE A 62 -0.16 -8.51 4.25
CA PHE A 62 -0.63 -9.23 5.42
C PHE A 62 -0.88 -8.30 6.62
N ARG A 63 0.06 -7.38 6.88
CA ARG A 63 -0.04 -6.43 8.01
C ARG A 63 -1.20 -5.45 7.82
N ILE A 64 -1.36 -4.87 6.64
CA ILE A 64 -2.49 -3.99 6.32
C ILE A 64 -3.82 -4.72 6.51
N ARG A 65 -3.97 -5.92 5.92
CA ARG A 65 -5.19 -6.74 6.10
C ARG A 65 -5.46 -7.02 7.57
N SER A 66 -4.44 -7.42 8.33
CA SER A 66 -4.60 -7.69 9.75
C SER A 66 -5.05 -6.46 10.54
N GLU A 67 -4.58 -5.27 10.17
CA GLU A 67 -4.85 -4.03 10.89
C GLU A 67 -6.21 -3.43 10.51
N LEU A 68 -6.65 -3.62 9.26
CA LEU A 68 -8.02 -3.33 8.82
C LEU A 68 -9.05 -4.24 9.53
N ARG A 69 -8.77 -5.54 9.65
CA ARG A 69 -9.65 -6.49 10.38
C ARG A 69 -9.87 -6.10 11.83
N LYS A 70 -8.84 -5.60 12.52
CA LYS A 70 -8.98 -5.09 13.90
C LYS A 70 -9.98 -3.92 14.00
N ARG A 71 -10.11 -3.15 12.92
CA ARG A 71 -11.06 -2.04 12.79
C ARG A 71 -12.38 -2.44 12.14
N ARG A 72 -12.62 -3.75 11.92
CA ARG A 72 -13.82 -4.30 11.28
C ARG A 72 -14.04 -3.79 9.84
N ILE A 73 -12.95 -3.68 9.08
CA ILE A 73 -12.96 -3.36 7.65
C ILE A 73 -12.36 -4.56 6.92
N ASP A 74 -13.20 -5.51 6.52
CA ASP A 74 -12.72 -6.81 6.05
C ASP A 74 -12.69 -6.91 4.51
N ASP A 75 -13.50 -6.09 3.85
CA ASP A 75 -13.79 -6.19 2.41
C ASP A 75 -13.00 -5.20 1.54
N VAL A 76 -12.06 -4.45 2.10
CA VAL A 76 -11.16 -3.60 1.28
C VAL A 76 -10.17 -4.48 0.52
N CYS A 77 -10.02 -4.26 -0.78
CA CYS A 77 -9.09 -5.02 -1.59
C CYS A 77 -7.65 -4.60 -1.31
N VAL A 78 -6.86 -5.46 -0.65
CA VAL A 78 -5.43 -5.21 -0.40
C VAL A 78 -4.61 -6.22 -1.18
N GLU A 79 -3.87 -5.79 -2.20
CA GLU A 79 -3.19 -6.71 -3.11
C GLU A 79 -1.80 -6.22 -3.48
N ARG A 80 -0.99 -7.15 -4.00
CA ARG A 80 0.21 -6.78 -4.74
C ARG A 80 -0.17 -6.24 -6.11
N VAL A 81 0.64 -5.34 -6.65
CA VAL A 81 0.38 -4.67 -7.95
C VAL A 81 0.05 -5.69 -9.05
N LEU A 82 0.77 -6.80 -9.08
CA LEU A 82 0.60 -7.88 -10.07
C LEU A 82 -0.80 -8.55 -10.03
N ASN A 83 -1.52 -8.43 -8.91
CA ASN A 83 -2.81 -9.06 -8.68
C ASN A 83 -4.00 -8.09 -8.86
N VAL A 84 -3.74 -6.86 -9.31
CA VAL A 84 -4.75 -5.80 -9.43
C VAL A 84 -5.27 -5.62 -10.86
N GLN A 85 -4.63 -6.24 -11.85
CA GLN A 85 -4.99 -6.09 -13.26
C GLN A 85 -6.47 -6.45 -13.51
N GLY A 86 -7.19 -5.54 -14.18
CA GLY A 86 -8.60 -5.70 -14.52
C GLY A 86 -9.59 -5.37 -13.39
N LYS A 87 -9.11 -4.95 -12.21
CA LYS A 87 -9.95 -4.42 -11.14
C LYS A 87 -10.04 -2.90 -11.25
N GLN A 88 -11.21 -2.35 -10.95
CA GLN A 88 -11.43 -0.91 -10.90
C GLN A 88 -11.85 -0.51 -9.49
N PHE A 89 -11.31 0.60 -9.01
CA PHE A 89 -11.61 1.17 -7.71
C PHE A 89 -12.00 2.63 -7.87
N ARG A 90 -12.85 3.13 -6.98
CA ARG A 90 -13.15 4.57 -6.87
C ARG A 90 -11.97 5.31 -6.25
N ALA A 91 -11.28 4.68 -5.31
CA ALA A 91 -10.05 5.19 -4.72
C ALA A 91 -8.98 4.12 -4.64
N ILE A 92 -7.74 4.52 -4.89
CA ILE A 92 -6.56 3.67 -4.76
C ILE A 92 -5.57 4.30 -3.78
N ILE A 93 -5.07 3.50 -2.84
CA ILE A 93 -4.02 3.87 -1.90
C ILE A 93 -2.77 3.06 -2.25
N LEU A 94 -1.68 3.75 -2.53
CA LEU A 94 -0.40 3.13 -2.86
C LEU A 94 0.53 3.19 -1.64
N SER A 95 0.93 2.02 -1.13
CA SER A 95 1.91 1.90 -0.06
C SER A 95 3.27 1.47 -0.64
N THR A 96 4.26 2.35 -0.47
CA THR A 96 5.60 2.21 -1.06
C THR A 96 6.58 1.48 -0.14
N VAL A 97 6.34 1.48 1.18
CA VAL A 97 7.10 0.76 2.23
C VAL A 97 8.55 1.21 2.43
N ARG A 98 9.23 1.64 1.36
CA ARG A 98 10.65 2.00 1.34
C ARG A 98 10.90 3.37 1.96
N THR A 99 11.96 3.44 2.77
CA THR A 99 12.47 4.70 3.31
C THR A 99 13.76 5.09 2.59
N ARG A 100 14.17 6.36 2.72
CA ARG A 100 15.42 6.88 2.12
C ARG A 100 16.66 6.07 2.53
N LYS A 101 16.65 5.43 3.72
CA LYS A 101 17.75 4.61 4.26
C LYS A 101 17.93 3.30 3.48
N THR A 102 16.86 2.66 3.02
CA THR A 102 16.95 1.45 2.17
C THR A 102 17.22 1.75 0.71
N CYS A 103 16.97 2.97 0.25
CA CYS A 103 17.30 3.39 -1.12
C CYS A 103 18.77 3.82 -1.30
N SER A 104 19.46 4.31 -0.25
CA SER A 104 20.84 4.84 -0.40
C SER A 104 21.96 3.83 -0.13
N ASN A 105 21.69 2.65 0.41
CA ASN A 105 22.72 1.68 0.81
C ASN A 105 23.09 0.65 -0.27
N GLN A 106 22.62 0.80 -1.51
CA GLN A 106 22.98 -0.08 -2.62
C GLN A 106 23.63 0.69 -3.76
N SER A 107 24.82 1.23 -3.49
CA SER A 107 25.77 1.73 -4.50
C SER A 107 26.48 0.58 -5.22
N SER A 108 25.75 -0.46 -5.62
CA SER A 108 26.28 -1.59 -6.40
C SER A 108 25.29 -1.96 -7.49
N VAL A 109 25.60 -1.44 -8.68
CA VAL A 109 25.10 -1.78 -10.01
C VAL A 109 24.34 -3.12 -10.09
N GLY A 110 23.03 -3.03 -9.96
CA GLY A 110 22.06 -4.10 -10.21
C GLY A 110 20.68 -3.47 -10.03
N GLU A 111 19.85 -3.47 -11.06
CA GLU A 111 18.53 -2.81 -11.09
C GLU A 111 17.74 -3.10 -9.81
N VAL A 112 17.62 -2.10 -8.94
CA VAL A 112 16.81 -2.25 -7.72
C VAL A 112 15.34 -2.26 -8.15
N GLU A 113 14.72 -3.44 -8.10
CA GLU A 113 13.32 -3.64 -8.46
C GLU A 113 12.41 -3.14 -7.32
N TYR A 114 11.97 -1.88 -7.42
CA TYR A 114 11.02 -1.23 -6.51
C TYR A 114 9.55 -1.51 -6.85
N GLY A 115 9.27 -2.62 -7.56
CA GLY A 115 7.92 -2.96 -8.04
C GLY A 115 7.37 -1.89 -8.99
N PHE A 116 6.22 -1.31 -8.68
CA PHE A 116 5.58 -0.30 -9.54
C PHE A 116 6.35 1.02 -9.62
N LEU A 117 7.22 1.31 -8.65
CA LEU A 117 8.05 2.51 -8.66
C LEU A 117 9.21 2.41 -9.65
N SER A 118 9.61 1.19 -10.03
CA SER A 118 10.68 0.94 -11.02
C SER A 118 10.16 0.43 -12.36
N ASN A 119 8.86 0.13 -12.48
CA ASN A 119 8.28 -0.40 -13.72
C ASN A 119 7.08 0.42 -14.18
N LEU A 120 7.29 1.25 -15.21
CA LEU A 120 6.27 2.12 -15.81
C LEU A 120 5.03 1.36 -16.32
N LYS A 121 5.15 0.08 -16.70
CA LYS A 121 4.00 -0.72 -17.14
C LYS A 121 3.02 -0.98 -16.00
N LEU A 122 3.53 -1.13 -14.78
CA LEU A 122 2.74 -1.32 -13.58
C LEU A 122 2.09 -0.03 -13.09
N LEU A 123 2.60 1.13 -13.52
CA LEU A 123 2.03 2.44 -13.18
C LEU A 123 0.80 2.80 -14.04
N ASN A 124 0.68 2.19 -15.23
CA ASN A 124 -0.39 2.44 -16.21
C ASN A 124 -1.47 1.35 -16.23
N THR A 125 -1.50 0.46 -15.24
CA THR A 125 -2.48 -0.64 -15.12
C THR A 125 -3.70 -0.18 -14.34
#